data_AF-A0ABD3FSD2-F1
#
_entry.id   AF-A0ABD3FSD2-F1
#
_cell.length_a   1.000
_cell.length_b   1.000
_cell.length_c   1.000
_cell.angle_alpha   90.00
_cell.angle_beta   90.00
_cell.angle_gamma   90.00
#
_symmetry.space_group_name_H-M   'P 1'
#
loop_
_entity.id
_entity.type
_entity.pdbx_description
1 polymer ?
#
loop_
_entity_poly.entity_id
_entity_poly.type
_entity_poly.pdbx_seq_one_letter_code
_entity_poly.pdbx_strand_id
1 'polypeptide(L)'
;MSYLSEDSPEWWRNYSEAVRAIDYHAVDWQASLNGLVLRLAADRAAAVDQSSRCNGPPPASRRAPANRIPVMPEHIRRQIPRNTDGFEPCLRFLGGGMCYRGSAERCAHARSWDRRLPRDLQEFIDRHYGQARGGRSDRRQDNQ
;
A
#
# COMPACT_ATOMS: atom_id res chain seq x y z
N MET A 1 8.74 30.97 4.25
CA MET A 1 9.69 30.42 5.25
C MET A 1 9.78 28.93 5.01
N SER A 2 10.93 28.47 4.54
CA SER A 2 11.16 27.11 4.04
C SER A 2 11.62 26.22 5.20
N TYR A 3 10.83 25.20 5.57
CA TYR A 3 11.12 24.28 6.68
C TYR A 3 11.87 23.02 6.23
N LEU A 4 12.48 23.04 5.04
CA LEU A 4 13.38 21.97 4.63
C LEU A 4 14.71 22.21 5.32
N SER A 5 14.75 21.87 6.61
CA SER A 5 15.99 21.69 7.35
C SER A 5 16.91 20.83 6.50
N GLU A 6 18.06 21.41 6.15
CA GLU A 6 19.13 20.73 5.45
C GLU A 6 19.36 19.37 6.08
N ASP A 7 19.48 18.36 5.23
CA ASP A 7 19.74 16.98 5.62
C ASP A 7 21.17 16.89 6.17
N SER A 8 21.39 17.45 7.36
CA SER A 8 22.70 17.63 7.94
C SER A 8 23.23 16.27 8.36
N PRO A 9 24.43 15.87 7.90
CA PRO A 9 25.04 14.61 8.33
C PRO A 9 25.34 14.57 9.84
N GLU A 10 25.35 15.72 10.52
CA GLU A 10 25.44 15.79 11.98
C GLU A 10 24.11 15.42 12.65
N TRP A 11 22.97 15.80 12.05
CA TRP A 11 21.65 15.40 12.57
C TRP A 11 21.46 13.88 12.49
N TRP A 12 21.82 13.26 11.36
CA TRP A 12 21.74 11.79 11.21
C TRP A 12 22.60 11.03 12.21
N ARG A 13 23.77 11.55 12.56
CA ARG A 13 24.65 10.92 13.57
C ARG A 13 23.98 10.88 14.94
N ASN A 14 23.21 11.91 15.29
CA ASN A 14 22.51 12.01 16.58
C ASN A 14 21.07 11.49 16.53
N TYR A 15 20.57 11.03 15.37
CA TYR A 15 19.20 10.57 15.20
C TYR A 15 18.82 9.45 16.19
N SER A 16 19.69 8.46 16.36
CA SER A 16 19.40 7.32 17.25
C SER A 16 19.33 7.74 18.73
N GLU A 17 20.18 8.68 19.14
CA GLU A 17 20.14 9.29 20.47
C GLU A 17 18.88 10.13 20.66
N ALA A 18 18.57 11.01 19.69
CA ALA A 18 17.39 11.85 19.71
C ALA A 18 16.10 11.04 19.78
N VAL A 19 15.99 9.93 19.03
CA VAL A 19 14.83 9.02 19.09
C VAL A 19 14.73 8.33 20.46
N ARG A 20 15.85 7.94 21.07
CA ARG A 20 15.85 7.35 22.42
C ARG A 20 15.48 8.36 23.51
N ALA A 21 15.78 9.64 23.30
CA ALA A 21 15.43 10.72 24.21
C ALA A 21 13.94 11.12 24.14
N ILE A 22 13.18 10.59 23.18
CA ILE A 22 11.73 10.80 23.11
C ILE A 22 11.06 10.07 24.27
N ASP A 23 10.52 10.82 25.22
CA ASP A 23 9.66 10.27 26.26
C ASP A 23 8.23 10.10 25.74
N TYR A 24 7.89 8.87 25.35
CA TYR A 24 6.55 8.52 24.89
C TYR A 24 5.48 8.59 25.98
N HIS A 25 5.87 8.71 27.25
CA HIS A 25 4.95 8.91 28.37
C HIS A 25 4.74 10.38 28.72
N ALA A 26 5.40 11.29 28.03
CA ALA A 26 5.21 12.72 28.22
C ALA A 26 3.73 13.11 27.97
N VAL A 27 3.18 13.91 28.89
CA VAL A 27 1.75 14.25 28.91
C VAL A 27 1.32 15.04 27.67
N ASP A 28 2.21 15.89 27.17
CA ASP A 28 2.05 16.67 25.95
C ASP A 28 2.05 15.77 24.69
N TRP A 29 2.89 14.73 24.65
CA TRP A 29 2.89 13.73 23.60
C TRP A 29 1.56 12.97 23.56
N GLN A 30 1.08 12.50 24.71
CA GLN A 30 -0.20 11.81 24.84
C GLN A 30 -1.38 12.72 24.46
N ALA A 31 -1.39 13.98 24.91
CA ALA A 31 -2.43 14.95 24.57
C ALA A 31 -2.49 15.22 23.06
N SER A 32 -1.33 15.36 22.42
CA SER A 32 -1.22 15.59 20.97
C SER A 32 -1.75 14.39 20.18
N LEU A 33 -1.40 13.16 20.59
CA LEU A 33 -1.91 11.93 19.97
C LEU A 33 -3.42 11.80 20.14
N ASN A 34 -3.95 12.05 21.33
CA ASN A 34 -5.39 12.01 21.59
C ASN A 34 -6.14 13.04 20.74
N GLY A 35 -5.62 14.26 20.61
CA GLY A 35 -6.19 15.29 19.73
C GLY A 35 -6.23 14.84 18.26
N LEU A 36 -5.20 14.17 17.78
CA LEU A 36 -5.15 13.62 16.42
C LEU A 36 -6.18 12.50 16.22
N VAL A 37 -6.30 11.57 17.17
CA VAL A 37 -7.30 10.49 17.13
C VAL A 37 -8.72 11.05 17.11
N LEU A 38 -9.02 12.04 17.95
CA LEU A 38 -10.32 12.70 17.99
C LEU A 38 -10.64 13.41 16.67
N ARG A 39 -9.67 14.10 16.06
CA ARG A 39 -9.87 14.75 14.75
C ARG A 39 -10.15 13.74 13.64
N LEU A 40 -9.42 12.63 13.60
CA LEU A 40 -9.68 11.55 12.64
C LEU A 40 -11.04 10.88 12.84
N ALA A 41 -11.48 10.74 14.09
CA ALA A 41 -12.82 10.24 14.41
C ALA A 41 -13.91 11.21 13.94
N ALA A 42 -13.72 12.52 14.16
CA ALA A 42 -14.63 13.57 13.69
C ALA A 42 -14.73 13.61 12.15
N ASP A 43 -13.62 13.52 11.43
CA ASP A 43 -13.61 13.46 9.96
C ASP A 43 -14.38 12.24 9.43
N ARG A 44 -14.26 11.08 10.12
CA ARG A 44 -15.04 9.88 9.79
C ARG A 44 -16.52 10.03 10.09
N ALA A 45 -16.88 10.63 11.23
CA ALA A 45 -18.28 10.88 11.59
C ALA A 45 -18.95 11.86 10.61
N ALA A 46 -18.25 12.92 10.21
CA ALA A 46 -18.73 13.88 9.21
C ALA A 46 -18.93 13.23 7.82
N ALA A 47 -18.12 12.23 7.46
CA ALA A 47 -18.30 11.46 6.23
C ALA A 47 -19.53 10.54 6.28
N VAL A 48 -19.94 10.07 7.47
CA VAL A 48 -21.15 9.24 7.65
C VAL A 48 -22.42 10.09 7.62
N ASP A 49 -22.42 11.27 8.26
CA ASP A 49 -23.60 12.17 8.25
C ASP A 49 -23.94 12.70 6.84
N GLN A 50 -22.91 12.92 6.01
CA GLN A 50 -23.10 13.24 4.58
C GLN A 50 -23.67 12.08 3.77
N SER A 51 -23.57 10.84 4.24
CA SER A 51 -24.11 9.66 3.55
C SER A 51 -25.60 9.41 3.86
N SER A 52 -26.17 10.02 4.91
CA SER A 52 -27.57 9.84 5.31
C SER A 52 -28.56 10.78 4.60
N ARG A 53 -28.07 11.82 3.90
CA ARG A 53 -28.95 12.79 3.19
C ARG A 53 -29.19 12.48 1.71
N CYS A 54 -28.73 11.33 1.21
CA CYS A 54 -28.85 10.99 -0.20
C CYS A 54 -29.70 9.72 -0.41
N ASN A 55 -31.02 9.87 -0.42
CA ASN A 55 -31.95 8.89 -1.00
C ASN A 55 -31.89 8.96 -2.55
N GLY A 56 -30.72 8.68 -3.12
CA GLY A 56 -30.54 8.43 -4.54
C GLY A 56 -30.28 6.94 -4.79
N PRO A 57 -30.52 6.42 -6.02
CA PRO A 57 -30.18 5.05 -6.37
C PRO A 57 -28.72 4.76 -5.99
N PRO A 58 -28.40 3.53 -5.52
CA PRO A 58 -27.13 3.24 -4.88
C PRO A 58 -26.00 3.70 -5.80
N PRO A 59 -25.08 4.59 -5.33
CA PRO A 59 -23.94 4.95 -6.14
C PRO A 59 -23.18 3.66 -6.39
N ALA A 60 -23.03 3.31 -7.67
CA ALA A 60 -22.21 2.21 -8.13
C ALA A 60 -20.96 2.17 -7.26
N SER A 61 -20.81 1.06 -6.51
CA SER A 61 -19.70 0.75 -5.62
C SER A 61 -18.52 1.68 -5.90
N ARG A 62 -18.39 2.75 -5.10
CA ARG A 62 -17.29 3.71 -5.23
C ARG A 62 -16.02 2.88 -5.23
N ARG A 63 -15.45 2.67 -6.43
CA ARG A 63 -14.16 2.00 -6.58
C ARG A 63 -13.24 2.77 -5.66
N ALA A 64 -12.74 2.08 -4.64
CA ALA A 64 -11.66 2.61 -3.82
C ALA A 64 -10.61 3.17 -4.79
N PRO A 65 -10.00 4.33 -4.50
CA PRO A 65 -8.98 4.90 -5.37
C PRO A 65 -8.02 3.78 -5.73
N ALA A 66 -7.74 3.61 -7.03
CA ALA A 66 -7.03 2.46 -7.62
C ALA A 66 -5.64 2.18 -7.04
N ASN A 67 -5.22 2.96 -6.03
CA ASN A 67 -3.95 2.90 -5.33
C ASN A 67 -4.04 2.49 -3.85
N ARG A 68 -5.24 2.30 -3.26
CA ARG A 68 -5.38 1.65 -1.96
C ARG A 68 -5.67 0.17 -2.19
N ILE A 69 -4.62 -0.64 -2.13
CA ILE A 69 -4.76 -2.09 -2.00
C ILE A 69 -5.61 -2.31 -0.73
N PRO A 70 -6.81 -2.93 -0.83
CA PRO A 70 -7.59 -3.24 0.37
C PRO A 70 -6.74 -4.10 1.31
N VAL A 71 -6.92 -3.93 2.62
CA VAL A 71 -6.22 -4.74 3.64
C VAL A 71 -6.43 -6.21 3.27
N MET A 72 -5.35 -6.91 2.94
CA MET A 72 -5.41 -8.28 2.46
C MET A 72 -6.11 -9.16 3.51
N PRO A 73 -7.17 -9.90 3.15
CA PRO A 73 -7.86 -10.75 4.11
C PRO A 73 -6.90 -11.77 4.74
N GLU A 74 -7.00 -11.95 6.05
CA GLU A 74 -6.07 -12.81 6.82
C GLU A 74 -6.05 -14.26 6.30
N HIS A 75 -7.19 -14.79 5.86
CA HIS A 75 -7.27 -16.13 5.27
C HIS A 75 -6.51 -16.25 3.95
N ILE A 76 -6.41 -15.17 3.15
CA ILE A 76 -5.58 -15.13 1.93
C ILE A 76 -4.12 -14.95 2.30
N ARG A 77 -3.82 -14.11 3.31
CA ARG A 77 -2.44 -13.87 3.77
C ARG A 77 -1.76 -15.17 4.23
N ARG A 78 -2.49 -16.06 4.90
CA ARG A 78 -1.98 -17.37 5.33
C ARG A 78 -1.72 -18.35 4.19
N GLN A 79 -2.30 -18.12 3.02
CA GLN A 79 -2.08 -18.94 1.83
C GLN A 79 -0.82 -18.54 1.05
N ILE A 80 -0.15 -17.44 1.41
CA ILE A 80 1.06 -16.98 0.74
C ILE A 80 2.17 -18.01 0.97
N PRO A 81 2.69 -18.66 -0.09
CA PRO A 81 3.76 -19.62 0.07
C PRO A 81 5.02 -18.90 0.54
N ARG A 82 5.71 -19.48 1.53
CA ARG A 82 7.05 -19.05 1.94
C ARG A 82 8.09 -20.01 1.38
N ASN A 83 9.24 -19.48 0.96
CA ASN A 83 10.36 -20.32 0.53
C ASN A 83 11.08 -20.94 1.74
N THR A 84 12.10 -21.77 1.49
CA THR A 84 12.92 -22.41 2.54
C THR A 84 13.59 -21.42 3.47
N ASP A 85 13.88 -20.22 2.96
CA ASP A 85 14.51 -19.12 3.68
C ASP A 85 13.48 -18.23 4.41
N GLY A 86 12.18 -18.57 4.35
CA GLY A 86 11.09 -17.82 5.00
C GLY A 86 10.63 -16.55 4.28
N PHE A 87 11.18 -16.23 3.10
CA PHE A 87 10.75 -15.09 2.32
C PHE A 87 9.38 -15.33 1.68
N GLU A 88 8.64 -14.25 1.42
CA GLU A 88 7.35 -14.25 0.72
C GLU A 88 7.54 -13.77 -0.73
N PRO A 89 6.72 -14.25 -1.69
CA PRO A 89 6.77 -13.81 -3.08
C PRO A 89 6.37 -12.35 -3.24
N CYS A 90 6.93 -11.71 -4.26
CA CYS A 90 6.37 -10.45 -4.75
C CYS A 90 5.02 -10.70 -5.43
N LEU A 91 3.92 -10.53 -4.70
CA LEU A 91 2.54 -10.71 -5.21
C LEU A 91 2.24 -9.84 -6.44
N ARG A 92 2.82 -8.64 -6.49
CA ARG A 92 2.65 -7.72 -7.63
C ARG A 92 3.33 -8.22 -8.90
N PHE A 93 4.47 -8.89 -8.74
CA PHE A 93 5.19 -9.51 -9.85
C PHE A 93 4.47 -10.80 -10.32
N LEU A 94 3.97 -11.61 -9.39
CA LEU A 94 3.14 -12.77 -9.70
C LEU A 94 1.85 -12.40 -10.44
N GLY A 95 1.28 -11.23 -10.12
CA GLY A 95 0.15 -10.65 -10.86
C GLY A 95 0.52 -10.04 -12.21
N GLY A 96 1.78 -10.20 -12.67
CA GLY A 96 2.27 -9.69 -13.95
C GLY A 96 2.52 -8.18 -14.00
N GLY A 97 2.49 -7.50 -12.84
CA GLY A 97 2.77 -6.07 -12.72
C GLY A 97 4.24 -5.78 -12.38
N MET A 98 4.61 -4.50 -12.49
CA MET A 98 5.90 -4.02 -11.98
C MET A 98 5.85 -3.91 -10.46
N CYS A 99 6.88 -4.42 -9.78
CA CYS A 99 7.06 -4.18 -8.35
C CYS A 99 7.39 -2.69 -8.11
N TYR A 100 7.26 -2.20 -6.87
CA TYR A 100 7.61 -0.81 -6.53
C TYR A 100 9.07 -0.43 -6.85
N ARG A 101 9.94 -1.42 -7.03
CA ARG A 101 11.35 -1.24 -7.39
C ARG A 101 11.62 -1.32 -8.91
N GLY A 102 10.57 -1.42 -9.72
CA GLY A 102 10.63 -1.48 -11.18
C GLY A 102 10.70 -2.91 -11.71
N SER A 103 11.88 -3.53 -11.71
CA SER A 103 12.15 -4.83 -12.35
C SER A 103 12.28 -5.99 -11.36
N ALA A 104 12.15 -7.22 -11.87
CA ALA A 104 12.39 -8.46 -11.12
C ALA A 104 13.80 -8.50 -10.53
N GLU A 105 14.82 -8.11 -11.30
CA GLU A 105 16.23 -8.11 -10.90
C GLU A 105 16.51 -7.20 -9.69
N ARG A 106 15.74 -6.13 -9.55
CA ARG A 106 15.86 -5.20 -8.43
C ARG A 106 15.01 -5.65 -7.24
N CYS A 107 14.00 -6.49 -7.46
CA CYS A 107 13.10 -6.95 -6.40
C CYS A 107 13.74 -8.05 -5.57
N ALA A 108 13.98 -7.78 -4.29
CA ALA A 108 14.49 -8.77 -3.32
C ALA A 108 13.59 -10.03 -3.19
N HIS A 109 12.36 -9.99 -3.70
CA HIS A 109 11.35 -11.04 -3.58
C HIS A 109 10.88 -11.62 -4.93
N ALA A 110 11.54 -11.28 -6.06
CA ALA A 110 11.17 -11.78 -7.40
C ALA A 110 11.88 -13.09 -7.80
N ARG A 111 12.36 -13.85 -6.81
CA ARG A 111 12.89 -15.21 -7.06
C ARG A 111 11.85 -16.07 -7.79
N SER A 112 12.30 -17.08 -8.53
CA SER A 112 11.39 -18.03 -9.19
C SER A 112 10.61 -18.81 -8.13
N TRP A 113 9.28 -18.79 -8.26
CA TRP A 113 8.37 -19.52 -7.39
C TRP A 113 7.81 -20.70 -8.17
N ASP A 114 8.39 -21.89 -7.97
CA ASP A 114 8.01 -23.12 -8.70
C ASP A 114 6.69 -23.73 -8.21
N ARG A 115 6.15 -23.23 -7.09
CA ARG A 115 4.87 -23.69 -6.52
C ARG A 115 3.71 -22.96 -7.18
N ARG A 116 2.75 -23.73 -7.70
CA ARG A 116 1.44 -23.19 -8.10
C ARG A 116 0.78 -22.54 -6.88
N LEU A 117 0.34 -21.29 -7.05
CA LEU A 117 -0.36 -20.55 -6.01
C LEU A 117 -1.76 -21.16 -5.79
N PRO A 118 -2.27 -21.18 -4.54
CA PRO A 118 -3.66 -21.47 -4.26
C PRO A 118 -4.59 -20.58 -5.08
N ARG A 119 -5.72 -21.14 -5.55
CA ARG A 119 -6.65 -20.46 -6.47
C ARG A 119 -7.15 -19.13 -5.91
N ASP A 120 -7.54 -19.10 -4.65
CA ASP A 120 -8.10 -17.89 -4.01
C ASP A 120 -7.05 -16.78 -3.90
N LEU A 121 -5.79 -17.15 -3.63
CA LEU A 121 -4.66 -16.22 -3.63
C LEU A 121 -4.38 -15.69 -5.04
N GLN A 122 -4.41 -16.54 -6.06
CA GLN A 122 -4.25 -16.11 -7.45
C GLN A 122 -5.36 -15.15 -7.88
N GLU A 123 -6.62 -15.45 -7.57
CA GLU A 123 -7.77 -14.60 -7.89
C GLU A 123 -7.67 -13.23 -7.19
N PHE A 124 -7.22 -13.22 -5.93
CA PHE A 124 -6.93 -11.97 -5.23
C PHE A 124 -5.82 -11.18 -5.92
N ILE A 125 -4.73 -11.86 -6.31
CA ILE A 125 -3.62 -11.23 -7.01
C ILE A 125 -4.08 -10.62 -8.34
N ASP A 126 -4.83 -11.36 -9.15
CA ASP A 126 -5.30 -10.91 -10.45
C ASP A 126 -6.26 -9.71 -10.32
N ARG A 127 -7.11 -9.71 -9.28
CA ARG A 127 -8.08 -8.64 -9.02
C ARG A 127 -7.43 -7.35 -8.52
N HIS A 128 -6.35 -7.44 -7.73
CA HIS A 128 -5.78 -6.29 -7.00
C HIS A 128 -4.43 -5.82 -7.53
N TYR A 129 -3.64 -6.73 -8.08
CA TYR A 129 -2.32 -6.45 -8.65
C TYR A 129 -2.26 -6.70 -10.15
N GLY A 130 -3.19 -7.49 -10.70
CA GLY A 130 -3.36 -7.64 -12.13
C GLY A 130 -3.86 -6.33 -12.73
N GLN A 131 -2.95 -5.53 -13.29
CA GLN A 131 -3.33 -4.35 -14.06
C GLN A 131 -2.66 -4.33 -15.44
N ALA A 132 -3.55 -4.47 -16.43
CA ALA A 132 -3.54 -3.95 -17.79
C ALA A 132 -2.42 -4.40 -18.75
N ARG A 133 -2.58 -5.60 -19.34
CA ARG A 133 -2.14 -5.85 -20.74
C ARG A 133 -3.04 -5.11 -21.76
N GLY A 134 -3.42 -3.88 -21.47
CA GLY A 134 -4.30 -3.07 -22.31
C GLY A 134 -3.65 -1.72 -22.56
N GLY A 135 -2.74 -1.65 -23.54
CA GLY A 135 -2.25 -0.37 -24.03
C GLY A 135 -0.78 -0.33 -24.42
N ARG A 136 -0.31 -1.20 -25.33
CA ARG A 136 0.78 -0.88 -26.29
C ARG A 136 1.06 -2.03 -27.26
N SER A 137 0.19 -2.25 -28.23
CA SER A 137 0.54 -2.92 -29.51
C SER A 137 -0.36 -2.47 -30.65
N ASP A 138 -0.82 -1.22 -30.64
CA ASP A 138 -1.45 -0.61 -31.82
C ASP A 138 -0.75 0.70 -32.14
N ARG A 139 0.39 0.57 -32.83
CA ARG A 139 1.07 1.64 -33.58
C ARG A 139 2.23 1.01 -34.36
N ARG A 140 2.10 1.07 -35.70
CA ARG A 140 3.00 0.61 -36.80
C ARG A 140 2.49 -0.69 -37.42
N GLN A 141 1.97 -0.76 -38.65
CA GLN A 141 2.10 0.10 -39.83
C GLN A 141 0.83 0.00 -40.71
N ASP A 142 0.08 1.09 -40.85
CA ASP A 142 -0.40 1.50 -42.17
C ASP A 142 0.69 2.39 -42.75
N ASN A 143 1.31 1.95 -43.85
CA ASN A 143 1.69 2.86 -44.94
C ASN A 143 1.88 2.02 -46.20
N GLN A 144 0.84 2.09 -47.04
CA GLN A 144 0.87 1.72 -48.45
C GLN A 144 1.68 2.76 -49.24
#